data_AF-A0A1X1D337-F1
#
_entry.id   AF-A0A1X1D337-F1
#
_cell.length_a   1.000
_cell.length_b   1.000
_cell.length_c   1.000
_cell.angle_alpha   90.00
_cell.angle_beta   90.00
_cell.angle_gamma   90.00
#
_symmetry.space_group_name_H-M   'P 1'
#
loop_
_entity.id
_entity.type
_entity.pdbx_description
1 polymer ?
#
loop_
_entity_poly.entity_id
_entity_poly.type
_entity_poly.pdbx_seq_one_letter_code
_entity_poly.pdbx_strand_id
1 'polypeptide(L)'
;MAEAVEHSMQYFNDQDLQSVAAYLKSLPPSGKPLAPVFTLDDFARKKGALDYEVNCSACHGVNGEGISGMVPAFAGNDSMLHDPTNMITAMLNGARAPHSAERQTAAGMPSFAWKMDDAQVAGILNYVRSSWGNQASEVKTSDVATQRKQSGAVNKITSSSAQ
;
A
#
# COMPACT_ATOMS: atom_id res chain seq x y z
N MET A 1 4.21 -12.60 -2.02
CA MET A 1 4.59 -12.39 -3.44
C MET A 1 6.09 -12.19 -3.62
N ALA A 2 6.82 -11.58 -2.66
CA ALA A 2 8.27 -11.37 -2.77
C ALA A 2 9.03 -12.66 -3.13
N GLU A 3 8.82 -13.76 -2.40
CA GLU A 3 9.45 -15.07 -2.66
C GLU A 3 9.32 -15.57 -4.11
N ALA A 4 8.17 -15.34 -4.75
CA ALA A 4 7.95 -15.75 -6.13
C ALA A 4 8.83 -14.94 -7.10
N VAL A 5 9.07 -13.66 -6.80
CA VAL A 5 10.01 -12.83 -7.55
C VAL A 5 11.44 -13.25 -7.26
N GLU A 6 11.80 -13.39 -5.98
CA GLU A 6 13.17 -13.68 -5.54
C GLU A 6 13.67 -15.08 -5.95
N HIS A 7 12.80 -16.08 -5.97
CA HIS A 7 13.24 -17.46 -6.19
C HIS A 7 12.75 -18.06 -7.51
N SER A 8 12.01 -17.30 -8.32
CA SER A 8 11.49 -17.80 -9.60
C SER A 8 11.44 -16.72 -10.69
N MET A 9 10.55 -15.74 -10.59
CA MET A 9 10.21 -14.85 -11.72
C MET A 9 11.38 -13.98 -12.18
N GLN A 10 12.34 -13.65 -11.30
CA GLN A 10 13.53 -12.90 -11.69
C GLN A 10 14.46 -13.67 -12.66
N TYR A 11 14.26 -14.99 -12.81
CA TYR A 11 15.05 -15.86 -13.68
C TYR A 11 14.35 -16.18 -15.00
N PHE A 12 13.19 -15.58 -15.27
CA PHE A 12 12.50 -15.74 -16.55
C PHE A 12 13.38 -15.26 -17.71
N ASN A 13 13.47 -16.07 -18.75
CA ASN A 13 14.03 -15.64 -20.02
C ASN A 13 12.93 -15.02 -20.90
N ASP A 14 13.32 -14.49 -22.07
CA ASP A 14 12.39 -13.81 -22.98
C ASP A 14 11.21 -14.70 -23.43
N GLN A 15 11.43 -16.01 -23.59
CA GLN A 15 10.36 -16.95 -23.99
C GLN A 15 9.34 -17.14 -22.86
N ASP A 16 9.80 -17.23 -21.60
CA ASP A 16 8.92 -17.31 -20.44
C ASP A 16 8.07 -16.03 -20.33
N LEU A 17 8.71 -14.86 -20.47
CA LEU A 17 8.03 -13.56 -20.43
C LEU A 17 6.96 -13.44 -21.54
N GLN A 18 7.28 -13.86 -22.76
CA GLN A 18 6.33 -13.88 -23.88
C GLN A 18 5.16 -14.83 -23.62
N SER A 19 5.43 -16.00 -23.03
CA SER A 19 4.39 -16.99 -22.71
C SER A 19 3.43 -16.46 -21.65
N VAL A 20 3.94 -15.83 -20.59
CA VAL A 20 3.12 -15.17 -19.56
C VAL A 20 2.31 -14.03 -20.16
N ALA A 21 2.92 -13.20 -21.01
CA ALA A 21 2.22 -12.10 -21.68
C ALA A 21 1.10 -12.60 -22.60
N ALA A 22 1.33 -13.67 -23.36
CA ALA A 22 0.32 -14.30 -24.21
C ALA A 22 -0.84 -14.87 -23.39
N TYR A 23 -0.53 -15.54 -22.27
CA TYR A 23 -1.55 -16.06 -21.36
C TYR A 23 -2.38 -14.92 -20.74
N LEU A 24 -1.76 -13.89 -20.17
CA LEU A 24 -2.47 -12.75 -19.59
C LEU A 24 -3.38 -12.04 -20.61
N LYS A 25 -2.95 -11.90 -21.86
CA LYS A 25 -3.76 -11.33 -22.96
C LYS A 25 -4.92 -12.23 -23.39
N SER A 26 -4.83 -13.53 -23.17
CA SER A 26 -5.91 -14.47 -23.48
C SER A 26 -7.04 -14.44 -22.45
N LEU A 27 -6.79 -13.88 -21.25
CA LEU A 27 -7.79 -13.77 -20.20
C LEU A 27 -8.79 -12.62 -20.51
N PRO A 28 -10.08 -12.81 -20.21
CA PRO A 28 -11.04 -11.72 -20.27
C PRO A 28 -10.67 -10.64 -19.24
N PRO A 29 -10.97 -9.35 -19.51
CA PRO A 29 -10.83 -8.31 -18.50
C PRO A 29 -11.69 -8.64 -17.28
N SER A 30 -11.25 -8.24 -16.09
CA SER A 30 -11.92 -8.57 -14.82
C SER A 30 -13.38 -8.08 -14.75
N GLY A 31 -13.76 -7.14 -15.62
CA GLY A 31 -15.13 -6.60 -15.72
C GLY A 31 -15.60 -5.87 -14.47
N LYS A 32 -14.75 -5.76 -13.44
CA LYS A 32 -15.08 -5.16 -12.15
C LYS A 32 -14.91 -3.64 -12.28
N PRO A 33 -16.01 -2.86 -12.29
CA PRO A 33 -15.88 -1.41 -12.33
C PRO A 33 -15.16 -0.93 -11.08
N LEU A 34 -14.44 0.19 -11.21
CA LEU A 34 -13.89 0.89 -10.05
C LEU A 34 -15.04 1.24 -9.11
N ALA A 35 -14.81 1.02 -7.82
CA ALA A 35 -15.76 1.41 -6.80
C ALA A 35 -15.94 2.95 -6.80
N PRO A 36 -17.09 3.46 -6.34
CA PRO A 36 -17.37 4.89 -6.33
C PRO A 36 -16.26 5.69 -5.64
N VAL A 37 -15.89 6.81 -6.25
CA VAL A 37 -14.87 7.72 -5.72
C VAL A 37 -15.38 8.29 -4.40
N PHE A 38 -14.54 8.22 -3.37
CA PHE A 38 -14.80 8.85 -2.08
C PHE A 38 -14.13 10.22 -2.01
N THR A 39 -14.77 11.16 -1.33
CA THR A 39 -14.25 12.51 -1.13
C THR A 39 -14.10 12.79 0.36
N LEU A 40 -12.90 13.16 0.78
CA LEU A 40 -12.65 13.62 2.14
C LEU A 40 -13.22 15.03 2.35
N ASP A 41 -13.87 15.24 3.49
CA ASP A 41 -14.14 16.58 3.97
C ASP A 41 -12.83 17.33 4.30
N ASP A 42 -12.93 18.65 4.48
CA ASP A 42 -11.78 19.52 4.72
C ASP A 42 -10.99 19.17 5.98
N PHE A 43 -11.67 18.74 7.04
CA PHE A 43 -11.02 18.39 8.28
C PHE A 43 -10.25 17.08 8.13
N ALA A 44 -10.90 16.04 7.60
CA ALA A 44 -10.31 14.73 7.37
C ALA A 44 -9.13 14.82 6.39
N ARG A 45 -9.24 15.64 5.34
CA ARG A 45 -8.14 15.90 4.40
C ARG A 45 -6.93 16.55 5.07
N LYS A 46 -7.13 17.61 5.86
CA LYS A 46 -6.03 18.30 6.58
C LYS A 46 -5.38 17.39 7.60
N LYS A 47 -6.19 16.61 8.34
CA LYS A 47 -5.69 15.64 9.31
C LYS A 47 -4.86 14.55 8.62
N GLY A 48 -5.39 13.96 7.55
CA GLY A 48 -4.70 12.94 6.77
C GLY A 48 -3.39 13.44 6.16
N ALA A 49 -3.37 14.70 5.68
CA ALA A 49 -2.16 15.34 5.18
C ALA A 49 -1.07 15.47 6.25
N LEU A 50 -1.43 15.94 7.45
CA LEU A 50 -0.48 16.05 8.56
C LEU A 50 0.03 14.68 9.01
N ASP A 51 -0.86 13.70 9.14
CA ASP A 51 -0.48 12.34 9.52
C ASP A 51 0.45 11.72 8.45
N TYR A 52 0.19 11.96 7.16
CA TYR A 52 1.07 11.54 6.06
C TYR A 52 2.44 12.24 6.12
N GLU A 53 2.46 13.55 6.32
CA GLU A 53 3.68 14.34 6.37
C GLU A 53 4.61 13.85 7.48
N VAL A 54 4.06 13.61 8.67
CA VAL A 54 4.80 13.16 9.85
C VAL A 54 5.31 11.72 9.73
N ASN A 55 4.55 10.83 9.07
CA ASN A 55 4.83 9.39 9.14
C ASN A 55 5.34 8.77 7.83
N CYS A 56 5.09 9.40 6.68
CA CYS A 56 5.25 8.75 5.38
C CYS A 56 6.13 9.56 4.42
N SER A 57 6.06 10.90 4.47
CA SER A 57 6.69 11.77 3.47
C SER A 57 8.22 11.63 3.39
N ALA A 58 8.88 11.27 4.49
CA ALA A 58 10.33 11.09 4.54
C ALA A 58 10.83 10.02 3.55
N CYS A 59 9.99 9.03 3.20
CA CYS A 59 10.33 8.00 2.23
C CYS A 59 9.51 8.12 0.94
N HIS A 60 8.22 8.42 1.05
CA HIS A 60 7.31 8.47 -0.10
C HIS A 60 7.26 9.85 -0.79
N GLY A 61 7.97 10.85 -0.26
CA GLY A 61 7.98 12.20 -0.78
C GLY A 61 6.74 13.01 -0.39
N VAL A 62 6.85 14.34 -0.40
CA VAL A 62 5.74 15.23 -0.04
C VAL A 62 4.63 15.22 -1.08
N ASN A 63 4.97 14.90 -2.33
CA ASN A 63 4.03 14.77 -3.46
C ASN A 63 3.69 13.31 -3.77
N GLY A 64 4.04 12.37 -2.89
CA GLY A 64 3.82 10.94 -3.13
C GLY A 64 4.62 10.39 -4.30
N GLU A 65 5.73 11.04 -4.68
CA GLU A 65 6.56 10.70 -5.83
C GLU A 65 7.45 9.47 -5.63
N GLY A 66 7.66 9.08 -4.37
CA GLY A 66 8.53 7.95 -4.01
C GLY A 66 9.99 8.15 -4.43
N ILE A 67 10.72 7.04 -4.50
CA ILE A 67 12.12 6.99 -4.93
C ILE A 67 12.24 5.89 -5.97
N SER A 68 12.57 6.25 -7.21
CA SER A 68 12.66 5.31 -8.33
C SER A 68 13.54 4.11 -7.99
N GLY A 69 13.00 2.91 -8.18
CA GLY A 69 13.69 1.65 -7.88
C GLY A 69 13.78 1.25 -6.41
N MET A 70 13.26 2.06 -5.46
CA MET A 70 13.40 1.80 -4.03
C MET A 70 12.08 1.95 -3.24
N VAL A 71 11.40 3.09 -3.36
CA VAL A 71 10.16 3.39 -2.63
C VAL A 71 9.06 3.67 -3.66
N PRO A 72 7.92 2.94 -3.61
CA PRO A 72 6.88 3.12 -4.60
C PRO A 72 6.27 4.53 -4.52
N ALA A 73 6.01 5.10 -5.69
CA ALA A 73 5.19 6.29 -5.83
C ALA A 73 3.73 5.97 -5.51
N PHE A 74 3.04 6.91 -4.89
CA PHE A 74 1.59 6.93 -4.75
C PHE A 74 0.93 7.79 -5.82
N ALA A 75 1.59 8.87 -6.25
CA ALA A 75 1.12 9.69 -7.36
C ALA A 75 1.21 8.91 -8.68
N GLY A 76 0.11 8.90 -9.46
CA GLY A 76 0.04 8.20 -10.74
C GLY A 76 0.12 6.67 -10.65
N ASN A 77 -0.01 6.09 -9.46
CA ASN A 77 0.04 4.65 -9.26
C ASN A 77 -1.37 4.06 -9.29
N ASP A 78 -1.69 3.34 -10.37
CA ASP A 78 -3.00 2.71 -10.58
C ASP A 78 -3.40 1.75 -9.45
N SER A 79 -2.43 1.13 -8.77
CA SER A 79 -2.71 0.26 -7.60
C SER A 79 -3.44 0.98 -6.47
N MET A 80 -3.36 2.31 -6.41
CA MET A 80 -4.09 3.13 -5.43
C MET A 80 -5.60 3.17 -5.70
N LEU A 81 -6.04 2.86 -6.92
CA LEU A 81 -7.45 2.96 -7.32
C LEU A 81 -8.25 1.69 -7.03
N HIS A 82 -7.54 0.56 -6.88
CA HIS A 82 -8.13 -0.77 -6.71
C HIS A 82 -8.29 -1.15 -5.24
N ASP A 83 -8.47 -2.45 -5.01
CA ASP A 83 -8.65 -3.06 -3.70
C ASP A 83 -7.54 -2.64 -2.69
N PRO A 84 -7.91 -2.08 -1.53
CA PRO A 84 -6.95 -1.53 -0.58
C PRO A 84 -6.25 -2.60 0.28
N THR A 85 -6.59 -3.88 0.16
CA THR A 85 -6.08 -4.96 1.04
C THR A 85 -4.56 -4.97 1.13
N ASN A 86 -3.86 -4.79 0.01
CA ASN A 86 -2.40 -4.75 0.00
C ASN A 86 -1.83 -3.52 0.73
N MET A 87 -2.47 -2.36 0.59
CA MET A 87 -2.05 -1.12 1.28
C MET A 87 -2.27 -1.23 2.78
N ILE A 88 -3.42 -1.77 3.21
CA ILE A 88 -3.73 -2.02 4.62
C ILE A 88 -2.72 -3.02 5.21
N THR A 89 -2.45 -4.10 4.48
CA THR A 89 -1.47 -5.11 4.91
C THR A 89 -0.07 -4.53 5.06
N ALA A 90 0.38 -3.69 4.12
CA ALA A 90 1.68 -3.02 4.18
C ALA A 90 1.77 -2.06 5.40
N MET A 91 0.71 -1.30 5.69
CA MET A 91 0.67 -0.43 6.88
C MET A 91 0.74 -1.24 8.18
N LEU A 92 0.00 -2.35 8.26
CA LEU A 92 -0.11 -3.14 9.48
C LEU A 92 1.11 -4.03 9.73
N ASN A 93 1.65 -4.68 8.70
CA ASN A 93 2.71 -5.67 8.86
C ASN A 93 4.09 -5.14 8.43
N GLY A 94 4.15 -3.94 7.84
CA GLY A 94 5.29 -3.52 7.07
C GLY A 94 5.32 -4.22 5.70
N ALA A 95 6.31 -3.86 4.89
CA ALA A 95 6.54 -4.48 3.60
C ALA A 95 8.04 -4.55 3.31
N ARG A 96 8.43 -5.47 2.43
CA ARG A 96 9.79 -5.55 1.92
C ARG A 96 9.75 -5.78 0.41
N ALA A 97 10.49 -4.96 -0.33
CA ALA A 97 10.68 -5.18 -1.76
C ALA A 97 11.49 -6.47 -1.97
N PRO A 98 11.21 -7.25 -3.03
CA PRO A 98 11.97 -8.45 -3.30
C PRO A 98 13.43 -8.13 -3.64
N HIS A 99 14.35 -8.95 -3.15
CA HIS A 99 15.74 -8.96 -3.59
C HIS A 99 15.85 -9.51 -5.01
N SER A 100 16.50 -8.77 -5.90
CA SER A 100 16.81 -9.25 -7.25
C SER A 100 18.20 -8.82 -7.70
N ALA A 101 18.69 -9.46 -8.76
CA ALA A 101 20.00 -9.12 -9.35
C ALA A 101 20.13 -7.63 -9.68
N GLU A 102 19.08 -7.00 -10.21
CA GLU A 102 19.05 -5.58 -10.57
C GLU A 102 18.69 -4.65 -9.39
N ARG A 103 18.02 -5.16 -8.35
CA ARG A 103 17.54 -4.39 -7.20
C ARG A 103 17.85 -5.12 -5.89
N GLN A 104 19.11 -5.01 -5.48
CA GLN A 104 19.65 -5.78 -4.36
C GLN A 104 19.23 -5.25 -2.98
N THR A 105 18.88 -3.96 -2.88
CA THR A 105 18.66 -3.29 -1.58
C THR A 105 17.44 -3.83 -0.82
N ALA A 106 16.45 -4.41 -1.52
CA ALA A 106 15.24 -5.01 -0.93
C ALA A 106 14.63 -4.10 0.15
N ALA A 107 14.33 -2.85 -0.22
CA ALA A 107 13.93 -1.79 0.70
C ALA A 107 12.76 -2.20 1.59
N GLY A 108 12.89 -1.91 2.89
CA GLY A 108 11.91 -2.22 3.91
C GLY A 108 11.05 -1.01 4.28
N MET A 109 9.76 -1.25 4.45
CA MET A 109 8.81 -0.34 5.08
C MET A 109 8.45 -0.93 6.45
N PRO A 110 8.63 -0.18 7.56
CA PRO A 110 8.29 -0.68 8.89
C PRO A 110 6.78 -0.84 9.06
N SER A 111 6.38 -1.69 10.02
CA SER A 111 5.00 -1.74 10.49
C SER A 111 4.63 -0.49 11.27
N PHE A 112 3.38 -0.03 11.07
CA PHE A 112 2.76 1.04 11.84
C PHE A 112 1.67 0.54 12.80
N ALA A 113 1.40 -0.77 12.84
CA ALA A 113 0.33 -1.34 13.66
C ALA A 113 0.45 -1.01 15.15
N TRP A 114 1.69 -0.94 15.66
CA TRP A 114 1.98 -0.59 17.06
C TRP A 114 1.74 0.90 17.37
N LYS A 115 1.78 1.78 16.37
CA LYS A 115 1.66 3.24 16.52
C LYS A 115 0.25 3.75 16.19
N MET A 116 -0.45 3.08 15.28
CA MET A 116 -1.70 3.54 14.70
C MET A 116 -2.85 2.55 14.92
N ASP A 117 -3.99 3.08 15.33
CA ASP A 117 -5.25 2.35 15.37
C ASP A 117 -5.90 2.29 13.99
N ASP A 118 -7.00 1.55 13.88
CA ASP A 118 -7.64 1.26 12.60
C ASP A 118 -8.17 2.51 11.90
N ALA A 119 -8.65 3.50 12.67
CA ALA A 119 -9.17 4.74 12.14
C ALA A 119 -8.04 5.64 11.61
N GLN A 120 -6.90 5.67 12.31
CA GLN A 120 -5.71 6.39 11.85
C GLN A 120 -5.13 5.80 10.56
N VAL A 121 -5.03 4.47 10.47
CA VAL A 121 -4.59 3.79 9.25
C VAL A 121 -5.56 4.08 8.10
N ALA A 122 -6.87 3.93 8.31
CA ALA A 122 -7.89 4.24 7.30
C ALA A 122 -7.79 5.71 6.83
N GLY A 123 -7.62 6.66 7.75
CA GLY A 123 -7.49 8.08 7.44
C GLY A 123 -6.29 8.40 6.54
N ILE A 124 -5.11 7.87 6.85
CA ILE A 124 -3.91 8.05 6.01
C ILE A 124 -4.10 7.43 4.63
N LEU A 125 -4.63 6.20 4.57
CA LEU A 125 -4.86 5.51 3.30
C LEU A 125 -5.88 6.25 2.44
N ASN A 126 -6.94 6.79 3.03
CA ASN A 126 -7.91 7.62 2.32
C ASN A 126 -7.27 8.91 1.79
N TYR A 127 -6.42 9.57 2.58
CA TYR A 127 -5.70 10.76 2.10
C TYR A 127 -4.82 10.44 0.88
N VAL A 128 -4.02 9.37 0.95
CA VAL A 128 -3.17 8.92 -0.18
C VAL A 128 -4.01 8.58 -1.42
N ARG A 129 -5.14 7.89 -1.21
CA ARG A 129 -6.06 7.44 -2.27
C ARG A 129 -6.94 8.54 -2.87
N SER A 130 -6.97 9.73 -2.26
CA SER A 130 -7.66 10.92 -2.78
C SER A 130 -6.69 12.05 -3.17
N SER A 131 -5.38 11.82 -3.09
CA SER A 131 -4.35 12.83 -3.37
C SER A 131 -3.68 12.60 -4.72
N TRP A 132 -3.04 13.65 -5.26
CA TRP A 132 -2.21 13.57 -6.47
C TRP A 132 -2.92 12.97 -7.69
N GLY A 133 -4.22 13.26 -7.83
CA GLY A 133 -5.06 12.76 -8.92
C GLY A 133 -5.66 11.38 -8.68
N ASN A 134 -5.35 10.72 -7.55
CA ASN A 134 -5.97 9.46 -7.19
C ASN A 134 -7.46 9.66 -6.89
N GLN A 135 -8.28 8.77 -7.43
CA GLN A 135 -9.74 8.77 -7.29
C GLN A 135 -10.21 7.37 -6.95
N ALA A 136 -9.97 6.95 -5.71
CA ALA A 136 -10.32 5.61 -5.26
C ALA A 136 -11.52 5.60 -4.31
N SER A 137 -12.02 4.40 -4.04
CA SER A 137 -13.02 4.19 -3.00
C SER A 137 -12.42 4.35 -1.59
N GLU A 138 -13.31 4.65 -0.65
CA GLU A 138 -13.02 4.74 0.78
C GLU A 138 -12.45 3.42 1.31
N VAL A 139 -11.43 3.54 2.16
CA VAL A 139 -10.98 2.53 3.11
C VAL A 139 -11.70 2.76 4.43
N LYS A 140 -12.51 1.80 4.86
CA LYS A 140 -13.25 1.92 6.12
C LYS A 140 -12.40 1.42 7.29
N THR A 141 -12.64 1.97 8.47
CA THR A 141 -12.06 1.47 9.72
C THR A 141 -12.31 -0.03 9.92
N SER A 142 -13.49 -0.53 9.51
CA SER A 142 -13.83 -1.96 9.58
C SER A 142 -12.96 -2.84 8.67
N ASP A 143 -12.52 -2.31 7.53
CA ASP A 143 -11.66 -3.04 6.59
C ASP A 143 -10.29 -3.25 7.22
N VAL A 144 -9.77 -2.20 7.87
CA VAL A 144 -8.50 -2.25 8.61
C VAL A 144 -8.60 -3.18 9.82
N ALA A 145 -9.67 -3.08 10.61
CA ALA A 145 -9.89 -3.96 11.76
C ALA A 145 -9.95 -5.44 11.35
N THR A 146 -10.62 -5.73 10.23
CA THR A 146 -10.69 -7.08 9.66
C THR A 146 -9.30 -7.57 9.26
N GLN A 147 -8.54 -6.75 8.53
CA GLN A 147 -7.20 -7.12 8.09
C GLN A 147 -6.23 -7.31 9.27
N ARG A 148 -6.31 -6.46 10.30
CA ARG A 148 -5.49 -6.58 11.51
C ARG A 148 -5.74 -7.89 12.23
N LYS A 149 -7.01 -8.28 12.36
CA LYS A 149 -7.39 -9.57 12.93
C LYS A 149 -6.88 -10.74 12.10
N GLN A 150 -6.99 -10.66 10.77
CA GLN A 150 -6.55 -11.71 9.85
C GLN A 150 -5.03 -11.89 9.84
N SER A 151 -4.26 -10.80 9.91
CA SER A 151 -2.80 -10.88 9.92
C SER A 151 -2.18 -11.12 11.30
N GLY A 152 -2.98 -11.03 12.36
CA GLY A 152 -2.46 -11.08 13.74
C GLY A 152 -1.57 -9.89 14.09
N ALA A 153 -1.71 -8.77 13.37
CA ALA A 153 -0.95 -7.56 13.65
C ALA A 153 -1.27 -7.02 15.04
N VAL A 154 -0.23 -6.52 15.73
CA VAL A 154 -0.35 -5.98 17.08
C VAL A 154 -1.31 -4.80 17.13
N ASN A 155 -1.91 -4.57 18.29
CA ASN A 155 -2.70 -3.36 18.52
C ASN A 155 -1.79 -2.17 18.79
N LYS A 156 -2.35 -0.96 18.58
CA LYS A 156 -1.70 0.28 18.97
C LYS A 156 -1.34 0.25 20.45
N ILE A 157 -0.12 0.65 20.77
CA ILE A 157 0.35 0.77 22.14
C ILE A 157 -0.43 1.91 22.82
N THR A 158 -1.15 1.57 23.88
CA THR A 158 -1.79 2.53 24.78
C THR A 158 -0.89 2.78 25.97
N SER A 159 -0.86 4.00 26.52
CA SER A 159 -0.02 4.39 27.66
C SER A 159 -0.43 3.78 29.02
N SER A 160 -1.07 2.60 29.04
CA SER A 160 -1.61 1.96 30.24
C SER A 160 -0.67 0.93 30.88
N SER A 161 0.64 0.99 30.60
CA SER A 161 1.64 0.03 31.12
C SER A 161 2.61 0.65 32.12
N ALA A 162 2.31 1.84 32.65
CA ALA A 162 3.09 2.47 33.72
C ALA A 162 2.23 2.55 34.98
N GLN A 163 2.14 1.43 35.70
CA GLN A 163 1.76 1.35 37.11
C GLN A 163 2.67 0.33 37.78
#